data_AF-A0A3N5T720-F1
#
_entry.id   AF-A0A3N5T720-F1
#
_cell.length_a   1.000
_cell.length_b   1.000
_cell.length_c   1.000
_cell.angle_alpha   90.00
_cell.angle_beta   90.00
_cell.angle_gamma   90.00
#
_symmetry.space_group_name_H-M   'P 1'
#
loop_
_entity.id
_entity.type
_entity.pdbx_description
1 polymer ?
#
loop_
_entity_poly.entity_id
_entity_poly.type
_entity_poly.pdbx_seq_one_letter_code
_entity_poly.pdbx_strand_id
1 'polypeptide(L)'
;MRYLLTTCLVLGLATLAEAAETASSAGPNWHAIFMFILFVGITLGITYWASKRTKTTSDFYTAGGGITGFQNGLAIAGDYMSAATLLGLS
;
A
#
# COMPACT_ATOMS: atom_id res chain seq x y z
N MET A 1 8.56 24.85 14.30
CA MET A 1 8.70 23.37 14.22
C MET A 1 7.89 22.63 15.30
N ARG A 2 8.00 22.99 16.58
CA ARG A 2 7.33 22.26 17.69
C ARG A 2 5.78 22.27 17.63
N TYR A 3 5.17 23.37 17.19
CA TYR A 3 3.71 23.47 17.03
C TYR A 3 3.16 22.69 15.82
N LEU A 4 3.97 22.52 14.77
CA LEU A 4 3.61 21.76 13.57
C LEU A 4 3.55 20.25 13.85
N LEU A 5 4.46 19.78 14.72
CA LEU A 5 4.50 18.39 15.18
C LEU A 5 3.31 18.05 16.07
N THR A 6 2.89 18.97 16.96
CA THR A 6 1.73 18.77 17.82
C THR A 6 0.41 18.81 17.05
N THR A 7 0.25 19.66 16.03
CA THR A 7 -0.97 19.67 15.20
C THR A 7 -1.07 18.42 14.32
N CYS A 8 0.03 17.95 13.72
CA CYS A 8 0.04 16.67 13.00
C CYS A 8 -0.29 15.47 13.89
N LEU A 9 0.21 15.46 15.14
CA LEU A 9 -0.06 14.39 16.09
C LEU A 9 -1.55 14.34 16.49
N VAL A 10 -2.17 15.49 16.75
CA VAL A 10 -3.59 15.59 17.15
C VAL A 10 -4.52 15.23 15.98
N LEU A 11 -4.19 15.69 14.76
CA LEU A 11 -4.93 15.31 13.55
C LEU A 11 -4.78 13.81 13.25
N GLY A 12 -3.58 13.24 13.43
CA GLY A 12 -3.35 11.81 13.27
C GLY A 12 -4.03 10.94 14.34
N LEU A 13 -4.20 11.44 15.56
CA LEU A 13 -4.93 10.71 16.62
C LEU A 13 -6.44 10.71 16.39
N ALA A 14 -7.00 11.79 15.85
CA ALA A 14 -8.42 11.91 15.55
C ALA A 14 -8.86 10.94 14.44
N THR A 15 -8.08 10.82 13.36
CA THR A 15 -8.40 9.91 12.24
C THR A 15 -8.29 8.42 12.61
N LEU A 16 -7.45 8.08 13.59
CA LEU A 16 -7.36 6.71 14.11
C LEU A 16 -8.55 6.35 15.02
N ALA A 17 -9.19 7.32 15.65
CA ALA A 17 -10.36 7.10 16.51
C ALA A 17 -11.62 6.78 15.69
N GLU A 18 -11.80 7.43 14.54
CA GLU A 18 -12.95 7.19 13.65
C GLU A 18 -12.83 5.89 12.83
N ALA A 19 -11.62 5.37 12.63
CA ALA A 19 -11.39 4.09 11.94
C ALA A 19 -11.84 2.86 12.74
N ALA A 20 -12.10 3.00 14.04
CA ALA A 20 -12.48 1.90 14.92
C ALA A 20 -14.01 1.68 15.01
N GLU A 21 -14.83 2.64 14.54
CA GLU A 21 -16.29 2.60 14.70
C GLU A 21 -17.04 2.05 13.47
N THR A 22 -16.67 0.89 12.93
CA THR A 22 -17.58 0.09 12.07
C THR A 22 -17.26 -1.40 12.11
N ALA A 23 -17.00 -1.97 13.29
CA ALA A 23 -17.07 -3.42 13.46
C ALA A 23 -18.53 -3.83 13.71
N SER A 24 -19.33 -3.89 12.64
CA SER A 24 -20.66 -4.52 12.71
C SER A 24 -20.49 -6.00 13.06
N SER A 25 -21.18 -6.42 14.14
CA SER A 25 -21.22 -7.79 14.65
C SER A 25 -21.80 -8.78 13.65
N ALA A 26 -20.99 -9.20 12.69
CA ALA A 26 -21.16 -10.43 11.94
C ALA A 26 -20.09 -11.41 12.42
N GLY A 27 -20.43 -12.69 12.60
CA GLY A 27 -19.45 -13.73 12.93
C GLY A 27 -18.26 -13.73 11.93
N PRO A 28 -17.12 -14.34 12.28
CA PRO A 28 -15.91 -14.25 11.47
C PRO A 28 -16.16 -14.72 10.03
N ASN A 29 -16.08 -13.78 9.09
CA ASN A 29 -16.25 -14.03 7.67
C ASN A 29 -15.00 -14.73 7.11
N TRP A 30 -14.96 -16.05 7.23
CA TRP A 30 -13.79 -16.86 6.86
C TRP A 30 -13.35 -16.66 5.40
N HIS A 31 -14.32 -16.42 4.49
CA HIS A 31 -14.05 -16.10 3.09
C HIS A 31 -13.30 -14.77 2.93
N ALA A 32 -13.70 -13.72 3.66
CA ALA A 32 -13.05 -12.41 3.60
C ALA A 32 -11.63 -12.47 4.18
N ILE A 33 -11.46 -13.17 5.31
CA ILE A 33 -10.16 -13.37 5.96
C ILE A 33 -9.21 -14.12 5.02
N PHE A 34 -9.67 -15.21 4.40
CA PHE A 34 -8.86 -15.96 3.45
C PHE A 34 -8.42 -15.10 2.26
N MET A 35 -9.33 -14.33 1.65
CA MET A 35 -9.01 -13.46 0.52
C MET A 35 -8.02 -12.35 0.91
N PHE A 36 -8.16 -11.77 2.11
CA PHE A 36 -7.22 -10.79 2.63
C PHE A 36 -5.80 -11.37 2.78
N ILE A 37 -5.68 -12.51 3.45
CA ILE A 37 -4.38 -13.16 3.67
C ILE A 37 -3.77 -13.63 2.34
N LEU A 38 -4.59 -14.14 1.42
CA LEU A 38 -4.15 -14.53 0.09
C LEU A 38 -3.59 -13.33 -0.68
N PHE A 39 -4.33 -12.22 -0.73
CA PHE A 39 -3.91 -11.00 -1.41
C PHE A 39 -2.61 -10.45 -0.83
N VAL A 40 -2.54 -10.28 0.49
CA VAL A 40 -1.34 -9.80 1.19
C VAL A 40 -0.16 -10.75 0.98
N GLY A 41 -0.39 -12.06 1.07
CA GLY A 41 0.64 -13.08 0.86
C GLY A 41 1.21 -13.06 -0.57
N ILE A 42 0.36 -12.89 -1.58
CA ILE A 42 0.78 -12.73 -2.97
C ILE A 42 1.61 -11.44 -3.14
N THR A 43 1.13 -10.30 -2.63
CA THR A 43 1.86 -9.02 -2.71
C THR A 43 3.25 -9.15 -2.10
N LEU A 44 3.35 -9.66 -0.87
CA LEU A 44 4.63 -9.86 -0.20
C LEU A 44 5.53 -10.89 -0.90
N GLY A 45 4.95 -11.95 -1.46
CA GLY A 45 5.67 -12.94 -2.25
C GLY A 45 6.33 -12.34 -3.49
N ILE A 46 5.57 -11.51 -4.24
CA ILE A 46 6.09 -10.80 -5.41
C ILE A 46 7.18 -9.81 -5.00
N THR A 47 6.96 -9.02 -3.93
CA THR A 47 7.96 -8.07 -3.43
C THR A 47 9.25 -8.75 -3.00
N TYR A 48 9.16 -9.87 -2.29
CA TYR A 48 10.34 -10.63 -1.85
C TYR A 48 11.11 -11.24 -3.03
N TRP A 49 10.40 -11.79 -4.01
CA TRP A 49 11.01 -12.30 -5.24
C TRP A 49 11.70 -11.19 -6.05
N ALA A 50 11.04 -10.04 -6.19
CA ALA A 50 11.60 -8.86 -6.87
C ALA A 50 12.84 -8.33 -6.13
N SER A 51 12.79 -8.23 -4.80
CA SER A 51 13.90 -7.79 -3.96
C SER A 51 15.13 -8.69 -4.08
N LYS A 52 14.95 -10.00 -4.29
CA LYS A 52 16.07 -10.93 -4.51
C LYS A 52 16.77 -10.77 -5.86
N ARG A 53 16.13 -10.13 -6.85
CA ARG A 53 16.67 -9.90 -8.20
C ARG A 53 17.49 -8.60 -8.29
N THR A 54 17.33 -7.67 -7.37
CA THR A 54 18.06 -6.39 -7.31
C THR A 54 19.35 -6.56 -6.51
N LYS A 55 20.48 -6.86 -7.18
CA LYS A 55 21.77 -7.14 -6.50
C LYS A 55 22.90 -6.16 -6.79
N THR A 56 22.77 -5.28 -7.79
CA THR A 56 23.82 -4.31 -8.15
C THR A 56 23.29 -2.88 -8.17
N THR A 57 24.16 -1.88 -7.95
CA THR A 57 23.80 -0.45 -7.90
C THR A 57 23.23 0.06 -9.23
N SER A 58 23.62 -0.53 -10.36
CA SER A 58 23.03 -0.23 -11.68
C SER A 58 21.60 -0.74 -11.82
N ASP A 59 21.27 -1.88 -11.20
CA ASP A 59 19.90 -2.42 -11.22
C ASP A 59 18.94 -1.59 -10.36
N PHE A 60 19.47 -0.87 -9.36
CA PHE A 60 18.67 0.02 -8.51
C PHE A 60 18.39 1.39 -9.13
N TYR A 61 19.36 1.98 -9.85
CA TYR A 61 19.23 3.34 -10.37
C TYR A 61 18.66 3.43 -11.79
N THR A 62 18.91 2.43 -12.63
CA THR A 62 18.39 2.42 -14.01
C THR A 62 17.57 1.18 -14.33
N ALA A 63 17.35 0.26 -13.39
CA ALA A 63 16.76 -1.06 -13.66
C ALA A 63 17.45 -1.75 -14.86
N GLY A 64 18.76 -1.55 -14.99
CA GLY A 64 19.56 -2.04 -16.12
C GLY A 64 19.28 -1.37 -17.48
N GLY A 65 18.54 -0.26 -17.52
CA GLY A 65 18.15 0.46 -18.75
C GLY A 65 17.04 -0.21 -19.56
N GLY A 66 16.42 -1.28 -19.02
CA GLY A 66 15.52 -2.17 -19.77
C GLY A 66 14.01 -1.99 -19.51
N ILE A 67 13.58 -0.99 -18.74
CA ILE A 67 12.14 -0.75 -18.50
C ILE A 67 11.51 -0.12 -19.74
N THR A 68 10.59 -0.85 -20.36
CA THR A 68 9.82 -0.37 -21.51
C THR A 68 8.83 0.72 -21.08
N GLY A 69 8.50 1.66 -21.98
CA GLY A 69 7.58 2.77 -21.68
C GLY A 69 6.20 2.31 -21.18
N PHE A 70 5.73 1.15 -21.63
CA PHE A 70 4.47 0.54 -21.16
C PHE A 70 4.57 0.04 -19.71
N GLN A 71 5.67 -0.60 -19.32
CA GLN A 71 5.90 -1.03 -17.94
C GLN A 71 6.01 0.16 -16.98
N ASN A 72 6.67 1.23 -17.41
CA ASN A 72 6.73 2.48 -16.64
C ASN A 72 5.34 3.14 -16.53
N GLY A 73 4.58 3.20 -17.62
CA GLY A 73 3.22 3.74 -17.62
C GLY A 73 2.26 2.95 -16.73
N LEU A 74 2.36 1.62 -16.73
CA LEU A 74 1.55 0.76 -15.87
C LEU A 74 1.92 0.91 -14.39
N ALA A 75 3.22 1.05 -14.07
CA ALA A 75 3.67 1.30 -12.70
C ALA A 75 3.10 2.62 -12.16
N ILE A 76 3.18 3.69 -12.95
CA ILE A 76 2.61 5.00 -12.58
C ILE A 76 1.09 4.92 -12.43
N ALA A 77 0.39 4.28 -13.36
CA ALA A 77 -1.06 4.10 -13.27
C ALA A 77 -1.48 3.33 -11.99
N GLY A 78 -0.67 2.36 -11.57
CA GLY A 78 -0.86 1.65 -10.31
C GLY A 78 -0.64 2.53 -9.09
N ASP A 79 0.43 3.33 -9.07
CA ASP A 79 0.72 4.27 -7.96
C ASP A 79 -0.35 5.36 -7.81
N TYR A 80 -1.00 5.77 -8.92
CA TYR A 80 -2.15 6.69 -8.88
C TYR A 80 -3.41 6.06 -8.26
N MET A 81 -3.54 4.73 -8.27
CA MET A 81 -4.71 4.00 -7.75
C MET A 81 -4.54 3.62 -6.27
N SER A 82 -4.08 4.55 -5.44
CA SER A 82 -3.92 4.31 -3.99
C SER A 82 -5.26 4.07 -3.30
N ALA A 83 -5.28 3.24 -2.24
CA ALA A 83 -6.47 2.85 -1.46
C ALA A 83 -7.34 4.03 -0.96
N ALA A 84 -6.75 5.23 -0.89
CA ALA A 84 -7.45 6.48 -0.60
C ALA A 84 -8.53 6.83 -1.66
N THR A 85 -8.37 6.43 -2.93
CA THR A 85 -9.41 6.62 -3.97
C THR A 85 -10.52 5.57 -3.87
N LEU A 86 -10.24 4.39 -3.30
CA LEU A 86 -11.23 3.33 -3.08
C LEU A 86 -12.10 3.60 -1.85
N LEU A 87 -11.52 4.19 -0.79
CA LEU A 87 -12.23 4.58 0.44
C LEU A 87 -12.74 6.03 0.42
N GLY A 88 -12.30 6.84 -0.54
CA GLY A 88 -12.57 8.27 -0.62
C GLY A 88 -13.48 8.63 -1.79
N LEU A 89 -14.79 8.42 -1.59
CA LEU A 89 -15.95 9.25 -1.93
C LEU A 89 -17.23 8.39 -1.80
N SER A 90 -17.76 8.31 -0.58
CA SER A 90 -19.17 8.03 -0.27
C SER A 90 -19.50 8.58 1.10
#